data_AF-A0AAW2MJH9-F1
#
_entry.id   AF-A0AAW2MJH9-F1
#
_cell.length_a   1.000
_cell.length_b   1.000
_cell.length_c   1.000
_cell.angle_alpha   90.00
_cell.angle_beta   90.00
_cell.angle_gamma   90.00
#
_symmetry.space_group_name_H-M   'P 1'
#
loop_
_entity.id
_entity.type
_entity.pdbx_description
1 polymer ?
#
loop_
_entity_poly.entity_id
_entity_poly.type
_entity_poly.pdbx_seq_one_letter_code
_entity_poly.pdbx_strand_id
1 'polypeptide(L)'
;MEALAELERVQTRILHRISDLELSHLPQHFSHSLSLQSSAAAGANVDADADASTTTDGRLSAILLASSVRDFSFKRVPSDYYEWTLEARRDILGAASIHHLCKSIVLVPASSYAFIAKHILF
;
A
#
# COMPACT_ATOMS: atom_id res chain seq x y z
N MET A 1 39.66 -5.79 -23.08
CA MET A 1 38.39 -5.41 -23.75
C MET A 1 37.33 -6.51 -23.61
N GLU A 2 37.73 -7.78 -23.72
CA GLU A 2 36.84 -8.95 -23.61
C GLU A 2 36.19 -9.14 -22.22
N ALA A 3 36.95 -8.95 -21.13
CA ALA A 3 36.41 -9.01 -19.76
C ALA A 3 35.32 -7.96 -19.46
N LEU A 4 35.38 -6.80 -20.13
CA LEU A 4 34.35 -5.76 -20.00
C LEU A 4 33.06 -6.18 -20.72
N ALA A 5 33.19 -6.77 -21.92
CA ALA A 5 32.06 -7.26 -22.70
C ALA A 5 31.35 -8.45 -22.02
N GLU A 6 32.10 -9.32 -21.36
CA GLU A 6 31.53 -10.41 -20.57
C GLU A 6 30.74 -9.87 -19.36
N LEU A 7 31.28 -8.86 -18.67
CA LEU A 7 30.59 -8.22 -17.54
C LEU A 7 29.28 -7.55 -17.99
N GLU A 8 29.31 -6.81 -19.09
CA GLU A 8 28.12 -6.15 -19.66
C GLU A 8 27.04 -7.16 -20.04
N ARG A 9 27.44 -8.30 -20.63
CA ARG A 9 26.54 -9.41 -20.97
C ARG A 9 25.90 -10.01 -19.71
N VAL A 10 26.68 -10.22 -18.66
CA VAL A 10 26.17 -10.75 -17.38
C VAL A 10 25.22 -9.76 -16.72
N GLN A 11 25.57 -8.47 -16.68
CA GLN A 11 24.74 -7.41 -16.11
C GLN A 11 23.40 -7.30 -16.83
N THR A 12 23.41 -7.27 -18.16
CA THR A 12 22.19 -7.21 -18.98
C THR A 12 21.30 -8.43 -18.74
N ARG A 13 21.90 -9.63 -18.62
CA ARG A 13 21.16 -10.86 -18.31
C ARG A 13 20.52 -10.83 -16.91
N ILE A 14 21.19 -10.25 -15.92
CA ILE A 14 20.65 -10.09 -14.57
C ILE A 14 19.47 -9.13 -14.59
N LEU A 15 19.61 -7.97 -15.23
CA LEU A 15 18.54 -6.98 -15.34
C LEU A 15 17.31 -7.55 -16.06
N HIS A 16 17.50 -8.33 -17.13
CA HIS A 16 16.39 -8.99 -17.82
C HIS A 16 15.65 -9.98 -16.91
N ARG A 17 16.38 -10.81 -16.14
CA ARG A 17 15.76 -11.76 -15.21
C ARG A 17 14.99 -11.06 -14.08
N ILE A 18 15.49 -9.93 -13.59
CA ILE A 18 14.77 -9.12 -12.59
C ILE A 18 13.49 -8.56 -13.20
N SER A 19 13.55 -7.97 -14.39
CA SER A 19 12.38 -7.46 -15.09
C SER A 19 11.32 -8.54 -15.33
N ASP A 20 11.73 -9.75 -15.74
CA ASP A 20 10.83 -10.88 -15.95
C ASP A 20 10.16 -11.32 -14.65
N LEU A 21 10.92 -11.36 -13.55
CA LEU A 21 10.40 -11.66 -12.22
C LEU A 21 9.40 -10.60 -11.78
N GLU A 22 9.74 -9.32 -11.90
CA GLU A 22 8.83 -8.21 -11.56
C GLU A 22 7.52 -8.31 -12.34
N LEU A 23 7.57 -8.53 -13.66
CA LEU A 23 6.39 -8.67 -14.51
C LEU A 23 5.54 -9.90 -14.16
N SER A 24 6.15 -11.01 -13.73
CA SER A 24 5.39 -12.19 -13.29
C SER A 24 4.65 -11.97 -11.97
N HIS A 25 5.18 -11.12 -11.08
CA HIS A 25 4.63 -10.88 -9.75
C HIS A 25 3.72 -9.63 -9.63
N LEU A 26 3.88 -8.64 -10.51
CA LEU A 26 3.16 -7.35 -10.45
C LEU A 26 1.64 -7.42 -10.74
N PRO A 27 1.13 -8.19 -11.72
CA PRO A 27 -0.30 -8.15 -12.07
C PRO A 27 -1.18 -9.09 -11.24
N GLN A 28 -0.62 -10.21 -10.75
CA GLN A 28 -1.41 -11.25 -10.08
C GLN A 28 -1.76 -10.88 -8.64
N HIS A 29 -0.85 -10.20 -7.94
CA HIS A 29 -1.05 -9.92 -6.52
C HIS A 29 -2.02 -8.76 -6.25
N PHE A 30 -1.97 -7.69 -7.07
CA PHE A 30 -2.93 -6.58 -6.97
C PHE A 30 -4.34 -6.96 -7.43
N SER A 31 -4.47 -7.74 -8.50
CA SER A 31 -5.77 -8.11 -9.07
C SER A 31 -6.53 -9.11 -8.19
N HIS A 32 -5.83 -10.07 -7.57
CA HIS A 32 -6.45 -11.04 -6.66
C HIS A 32 -6.91 -10.38 -5.36
N SER A 33 -6.19 -9.37 -4.87
CA SER A 33 -6.59 -8.57 -3.69
C SER A 33 -7.85 -7.71 -3.94
N LEU A 34 -8.11 -7.29 -5.18
CA LEU A 34 -9.36 -6.64 -5.58
C LEU A 34 -10.48 -7.66 -5.81
N SER A 35 -10.18 -8.86 -6.31
CA SER A 35 -11.19 -9.90 -6.57
C SER A 35 -11.76 -10.53 -5.28
N LEU A 36 -10.97 -10.61 -4.20
CA LEU A 36 -11.47 -10.96 -2.86
C LEU A 36 -12.53 -9.98 -2.31
N GLN A 37 -12.74 -8.82 -2.95
CA GLN A 37 -13.73 -7.83 -2.54
C GLN A 37 -15.16 -8.16 -3.03
N SER A 38 -15.35 -9.06 -4.01
CA SER A 38 -16.67 -9.33 -4.60
C SER A 38 -17.37 -10.57 -4.00
N SER A 39 -16.63 -11.54 -3.49
CA SER A 39 -17.18 -12.81 -2.99
C SER A 39 -17.59 -12.79 -1.52
N ALA A 40 -17.20 -11.77 -0.74
CA ALA A 40 -17.58 -11.65 0.68
C ALA A 40 -18.94 -10.95 0.92
N ALA A 41 -19.61 -10.48 -0.14
CA ALA A 41 -20.92 -9.83 -0.04
C ALA A 41 -22.12 -10.79 -0.13
N ALA A 42 -21.89 -12.10 -0.29
CA ALA A 42 -22.94 -13.10 -0.44
C ALA A 42 -22.74 -14.27 0.55
N GLY A 43 -23.33 -14.16 1.75
CA GLY A 43 -23.70 -15.33 2.54
C GLY A 43 -23.31 -15.32 4.02
N ALA A 44 -24.34 -15.09 4.86
CA ALA A 44 -24.67 -15.80 6.10
C ALA A 44 -23.67 -15.83 7.29
N ASN A 45 -24.14 -15.20 8.38
CA ASN A 45 -24.09 -15.62 9.80
C ASN A 45 -23.18 -16.81 10.16
N VAL A 46 -22.25 -16.62 11.11
CA VAL A 46 -21.90 -17.51 12.26
C VAL A 46 -20.77 -16.86 13.10
N ASP A 47 -21.04 -16.70 14.39
CA ASP A 47 -20.19 -16.69 15.60
C ASP A 47 -18.75 -16.12 15.60
N ALA A 48 -18.63 -14.97 16.28
CA ALA A 48 -17.65 -14.61 17.32
C ALA A 48 -16.23 -15.22 17.31
N ASP A 49 -15.43 -15.03 16.25
CA ASP A 49 -13.95 -14.90 16.36
C ASP A 49 -13.28 -14.25 15.12
N ALA A 50 -14.05 -13.60 14.24
CA ALA A 50 -13.58 -13.14 12.92
C ALA A 50 -13.56 -11.61 12.75
N ASP A 51 -13.27 -10.86 13.81
CA ASP A 51 -13.45 -9.38 13.80
C ASP A 51 -12.27 -8.61 13.17
N ALA A 52 -11.11 -9.23 12.97
CA ALA A 52 -9.98 -8.54 12.35
C ALA A 52 -10.23 -8.24 10.86
N SER A 53 -10.75 -9.21 10.09
CA SER A 53 -10.90 -9.07 8.62
C SER A 53 -11.98 -8.08 8.17
N THR A 54 -12.99 -7.83 9.02
CA THR A 54 -14.14 -6.98 8.68
C THR A 54 -13.85 -5.49 8.94
N THR A 55 -12.89 -5.17 9.82
CA THR A 55 -12.49 -3.78 10.09
C THR A 55 -11.63 -3.20 8.98
N THR A 56 -11.74 -1.89 8.71
CA THR A 56 -10.87 -1.19 7.75
C THR A 56 -9.39 -1.43 8.05
N ASP A 57 -9.02 -1.50 9.34
CA ASP A 57 -7.64 -1.71 9.77
C ASP A 57 -7.13 -3.09 9.39
N GLY A 58 -7.93 -4.16 9.56
CA GLY A 58 -7.51 -5.49 9.12
C GLY A 58 -7.50 -5.66 7.60
N ARG A 59 -8.40 -4.98 6.88
CA ARG A 59 -8.34 -4.90 5.40
C ARG A 59 -7.04 -4.24 4.94
N LEU A 60 -6.64 -3.13 5.55
CA LEU A 60 -5.37 -2.45 5.24
C LEU A 60 -4.15 -3.28 5.67
N SER A 61 -4.22 -3.95 6.82
CA SER A 61 -3.17 -4.85 7.31
C SER A 61 -2.94 -6.00 6.33
N ALA A 62 -4.00 -6.62 5.81
CA ALA A 62 -3.90 -7.70 4.83
C ALA A 62 -3.23 -7.21 3.53
N ILE A 63 -3.60 -6.02 3.03
CA ILE A 63 -2.98 -5.42 1.84
C ILE A 63 -1.47 -5.18 2.08
N LEU A 64 -1.10 -4.69 3.26
CA LEU A 64 0.29 -4.41 3.63
C LEU A 64 1.15 -5.67 3.71
N LEU A 65 0.67 -6.67 4.46
CA LEU A 65 1.37 -7.95 4.62
C LEU A 65 1.54 -8.67 3.29
N ALA A 66 0.50 -8.63 2.46
CA ALA A 66 0.55 -9.23 1.14
C ALA A 66 1.57 -8.49 0.24
N SER A 67 1.75 -7.18 0.43
CA SER A 67 2.80 -6.38 -0.23
C SER A 67 4.20 -6.54 0.41
N SER A 68 4.40 -7.54 1.28
CA SER A 68 5.64 -7.79 2.04
C SER A 68 6.06 -6.65 2.99
N VAL A 69 5.14 -5.73 3.33
CA VAL A 69 5.35 -4.72 4.36
C VAL A 69 4.95 -5.34 5.69
N ARG A 70 5.94 -5.61 6.55
CA ARG A 70 5.74 -6.27 7.85
C ARG A 70 5.78 -5.31 9.04
N ASP A 71 6.41 -4.15 8.85
CA ASP A 71 6.61 -3.15 9.90
C ASP A 71 5.63 -1.99 9.69
N PHE A 72 4.45 -2.08 10.31
CA PHE A 72 3.45 -1.02 10.31
C PHE A 72 2.68 -1.00 11.64
N SER A 73 2.13 0.16 11.99
CA SER A 73 1.24 0.29 13.15
C SER A 73 0.07 1.21 12.81
N PHE A 74 -1.15 0.78 13.13
CA PHE A 74 -2.33 1.61 13.01
C PHE A 74 -2.55 2.40 14.30
N LYS A 75 -2.68 3.73 14.18
CA LYS A 75 -2.99 4.62 15.30
C LYS A 75 -4.35 5.26 15.07
N ARG A 76 -5.21 5.18 16.08
CA ARG A 76 -6.48 5.92 16.14
C ARG A 76 -6.19 7.30 16.70
N VAL A 77 -6.67 8.34 16.02
CA VAL A 77 -6.54 9.73 16.44
C VAL A 77 -7.92 10.33 16.72
N PRO A 78 -8.02 11.36 17.58
CA PRO A 78 -9.26 12.09 17.83
C PRO A 78 -9.88 12.67 16.55
N SER A 79 -11.19 12.94 16.58
CA SER A 79 -11.92 13.49 15.42
C SER A 79 -11.45 14.90 15.03
N ASP A 80 -10.97 15.68 16.00
CA ASP A 80 -10.44 17.04 15.84
C ASP A 80 -8.97 17.08 15.41
N TYR A 81 -8.34 15.94 15.10
CA TYR A 81 -6.94 15.81 14.70
C TYR A 81 -6.49 16.79 13.61
N TYR A 82 -7.35 17.10 12.63
CA TYR A 82 -7.01 18.02 11.54
C TYR A 82 -7.09 19.51 11.91
N GLU A 83 -7.59 19.85 13.10
CA GLU A 83 -7.59 21.22 13.63
C GLU A 83 -6.31 21.53 14.42
N TRP A 84 -5.52 20.51 14.76
CA TRP A 84 -4.31 20.67 15.57
C TRP A 84 -3.13 21.25 14.77
N THR A 85 -2.14 21.80 15.47
CA THR A 85 -0.87 22.21 14.84
C THR A 85 -0.11 21.02 14.27
N LEU A 86 0.77 21.24 13.29
CA LEU A 86 1.53 20.16 12.65
C LEU A 86 2.46 19.46 13.64
N GLU A 87 2.99 20.20 14.61
CA GLU A 87 3.84 19.70 15.68
C GLU A 87 3.08 18.72 16.58
N ALA A 88 1.85 19.08 16.99
CA ALA A 88 1.00 18.20 17.79
C ALA A 88 0.64 16.91 17.03
N ARG A 89 0.41 17.00 15.71
CA ARG A 89 0.17 15.83 14.86
C ARG A 89 1.39 14.93 14.72
N ARG A 90 2.58 15.52 14.58
CA ARG A 90 3.86 14.77 14.59
C ARG A 90 4.00 14.00 15.89
N ASP A 91 3.73 14.64 17.02
CA ASP A 91 3.95 14.08 18.35
C ASP A 91 3.00 12.90 18.64
N ILE A 92 1.70 13.02 18.33
CA ILE A 92 0.75 11.91 18.53
C ILE A 92 1.02 10.72 17.59
N LEU A 93 1.44 10.99 16.35
CA LEU A 93 1.80 9.94 15.40
C LEU A 93 3.20 9.35 15.64
N GLY A 94 4.05 10.03 16.41
CA GLY A 94 5.43 9.61 16.65
C GLY A 94 6.30 9.72 15.39
N ALA A 95 5.99 10.67 14.50
CA ALA A 95 6.76 10.89 13.28
C ALA A 95 8.09 11.60 13.60
N ALA A 96 9.16 11.27 12.87
CA ALA A 96 10.47 11.89 13.09
C ALA A 96 10.51 13.39 12.77
N SER A 97 9.65 13.86 11.86
CA SER A 97 9.53 15.26 11.47
C SER A 97 8.14 15.53 10.91
N ILE A 98 7.72 16.79 10.89
CA ILE A 98 6.46 17.24 10.27
C ILE A 98 6.38 16.88 8.78
N HIS A 99 7.53 16.76 8.11
CA HIS A 99 7.60 16.41 6.69
C HIS A 99 7.31 14.92 6.39
N HIS A 100 7.29 14.06 7.42
CA HIS A 100 6.87 12.67 7.29
C HIS A 100 5.35 12.50 7.47
N LEU A 101 4.61 13.59 7.65
CA LEU A 101 3.15 13.53 7.71
C LEU A 101 2.58 13.51 6.28
N CYS A 102 2.07 12.35 5.86
CA CYS A 102 1.41 12.19 4.57
C CYS A 102 -0.12 12.19 4.71
N LYS A 103 -0.81 12.71 3.69
CA LYS A 103 -2.27 12.64 3.57
C LYS A 103 -2.64 12.19 2.17
N SER A 104 -3.44 11.14 2.06
CA SER A 104 -4.10 10.79 0.81
C SER A 104 -5.33 11.68 0.62
N ILE A 105 -5.39 12.38 -0.52
CA ILE A 105 -6.55 13.19 -0.90
C ILE A 105 -7.22 12.50 -2.08
N VAL A 106 -8.52 12.23 -1.95
CA VAL A 106 -9.33 11.72 -3.06
C VAL A 106 -9.92 12.91 -3.79
N LEU A 107 -9.47 13.13 -5.02
CA LEU A 107 -10.04 14.15 -5.89
C LEU A 107 -11.02 13.49 -6.86
N VAL A 108 -12.26 13.96 -6.87
CA VAL A 108 -13.27 13.53 -7.84
C VAL A 108 -13.26 14.52 -8.99
N PRO A 109 -12.95 14.10 -10.24
CA PRO A 109 -12.94 15.02 -11.37
C PRO A 109 -14.37 15.50 -11.65
N ALA A 110 -14.55 16.82 -11.75
CA ALA A 110 -15.84 17.43 -12.09
C ALA A 110 -16.26 17.21 -13.56
N SER A 111 -15.40 16.62 -14.39
CA SER A 111 -15.68 16.25 -15.78
C SER A 111 -14.68 15.18 -16.28
N SER A 112 -15.20 13.98 -16.54
CA SER A 112 -14.77 12.93 -17.48
C SER A 112 -13.30 12.51 -17.71
N TYR A 113 -12.30 12.95 -16.94
CA TYR A 113 -10.95 12.38 -17.06
C TYR A 113 -10.33 12.14 -15.68
N ALA A 114 -10.28 10.86 -15.29
CA ALA A 114 -9.80 10.41 -13.99
C ALA A 114 -8.26 10.38 -13.95
N PHE A 115 -7.65 11.31 -13.22
CA PHE A 115 -6.25 11.23 -12.81
C PHE A 115 -6.21 10.86 -11.32
N ILE A 116 -5.97 9.58 -11.01
CA ILE A 116 -5.75 9.15 -9.63
C ILE A 116 -4.26 9.31 -9.33
N ALA A 117 -3.89 10.41 -8.66
CA ALA A 117 -2.57 10.54 -8.07
C ALA A 117 -2.49 9.63 -6.82
N LYS A 118 -2.11 8.36 -7.01
CA LYS A 118 -1.74 7.47 -5.90
C LYS A 118 -0.28 7.73 -5.55
N HIS A 119 -0.02 8.65 -4.64
CA HIS A 119 1.21 8.63 -3.85
C HIS A 119 0.81 8.22 -2.43
N ILE A 120 0.92 6.90 -2.15
CA ILE A 120 0.86 6.34 -0.81
C ILE A 120 2.32 6.15 -0.40
N LEU A 121 2.78 6.96 0.55
CA LEU A 121 3.98 6.70 1.33
C LEU A 121 3.53 6.62 2.79
N PHE A 122 3.92 5.53 3.44
CA PHE A 122 3.65 5.21 4.85
C PHE A 122 4.39 6.14 5.79
#